data_AF-A0A2T7FV40-F1
#
_entry.id   AF-A0A2T7FV40-F1
#
_cell.length_a   1.000
_cell.length_b   1.000
_cell.length_c   1.000
_cell.angle_alpha   90.00
_cell.angle_beta   90.00
_cell.angle_gamma   90.00
#
_symmetry.space_group_name_H-M   'P 1'
#
loop_
_entity.id
_entity.type
_entity.pdbx_description
1 polymer ?
#
loop_
_entity_poly.entity_id
_entity_poly.type
_entity_poly.pdbx_seq_one_letter_code
_entity_poly.pdbx_strand_id
1 'polypeptide(L)'
;MPEQARPPRVFGIGLPMSGGAWLGQLFAANGYLWRHDQGGKIAVDLAYALAAGTPPLRHWPHAVGVSGLSHLSKRHLPPVFVQDLVPGLLARFPDAYFILTHRDEAAWIADRLSADGGAHRSAAAWHARVAEADLPDLWAAEKRDHIARCKQLFADHPRFLCFNVTSDPSETLQGFFEPHYNLTAPKPRPQPATTTEGAAGLHTALRDGPTPPPAPPPDMNFVRNLVDFASETKGPAGQEKHLSPISILWRDHGFLDRTGAPAPMLRTPNGTLRIDAKAGLERAQGALGELLAHGAEPPLNIDMMDARYIGTKGRRAAPPRTVVYNRRKGATNLTLWPLPGYHTLAPRGAVGGYPIDQIPFAEKIDRCVWLGNLTGRMSPTLTPKGRTRHGVYALRARMEDLPPEAPDWDDVIDDLACVPRYRIVKTYRHHKNFVVGLVLRDKWKKLAETPALRGLCVPMKPRDWFHRYRYILSLAGNDTGSNFLMAAASNALILKEEDGWELFYTEAFRPWVHYVPLAEGAGDVEEKLTWARANPTACADMVRAATEVYDRIADPATRAALLRGIAARLNASA
;
A
#
# COMPACT_ATOMS: atom_id res chain seq x y z
N MET A 1 27.03 -36.71 -18.84
CA MET A 1 26.78 -36.82 -17.38
C MET A 1 25.29 -36.69 -17.15
N PRO A 2 24.65 -37.60 -16.41
CA PRO A 2 23.23 -37.51 -16.13
C PRO A 2 22.94 -36.23 -15.34
N GLU A 3 21.89 -35.51 -15.73
CA GLU A 3 21.38 -34.35 -15.02
C GLU A 3 21.13 -34.77 -13.56
N GLN A 4 21.92 -34.26 -12.61
CA GLN A 4 21.68 -34.53 -11.20
C GLN A 4 20.24 -34.13 -10.88
N ALA A 5 19.41 -35.10 -10.53
CA ALA A 5 18.01 -34.87 -10.21
C ALA A 5 17.92 -33.80 -9.12
N ARG A 6 17.19 -32.71 -9.39
CA ARG A 6 17.03 -31.63 -8.41
C ARG A 6 16.42 -32.19 -7.14
N PRO A 7 16.91 -31.82 -5.94
CA PRO A 7 16.34 -32.30 -4.70
C PRO A 7 14.87 -31.86 -4.57
N PRO A 8 14.01 -32.66 -3.92
CA PRO A 8 12.59 -32.38 -3.82
C PRO A 8 12.30 -31.12 -3.02
N ARG A 9 11.44 -30.25 -3.54
CA ARG A 9 11.16 -28.92 -2.96
C ARG A 9 10.69 -28.98 -1.51
N VAL A 10 10.90 -27.90 -0.77
CA VAL A 10 10.47 -27.77 0.64
C VAL A 10 9.46 -26.63 0.80
N PHE A 11 8.31 -26.92 1.39
CA PHE A 11 7.26 -25.95 1.72
C PHE A 11 7.10 -25.82 3.23
N GLY A 12 7.46 -24.66 3.76
CA GLY A 12 7.09 -24.26 5.12
C GLY A 12 5.65 -23.79 5.14
N ILE A 13 4.76 -24.64 5.64
CA ILE A 13 3.30 -24.45 5.61
C ILE A 13 2.73 -23.96 6.94
N GLY A 14 3.58 -23.50 7.86
CA GLY A 14 3.14 -22.90 9.11
C GLY A 14 2.41 -21.57 8.92
N LEU A 15 1.54 -21.25 9.88
CA LEU A 15 0.85 -19.95 9.96
C LEU A 15 1.87 -18.79 10.06
N PRO A 16 1.46 -17.53 9.80
CA PRO A 16 2.33 -16.37 10.00
C PRO A 16 3.02 -16.38 11.36
N MET A 17 4.33 -16.07 11.38
CA MET A 17 5.16 -16.02 12.61
C MET A 17 5.29 -17.35 13.38
N SER A 18 5.00 -18.49 12.76
CA SER A 18 5.09 -19.80 13.43
C SER A 18 6.45 -20.50 13.29
N GLY A 19 7.43 -19.87 12.62
CA GLY A 19 8.79 -20.41 12.44
C GLY A 19 9.32 -20.48 11.00
N GLY A 20 8.53 -20.09 10.00
CA GLY A 20 8.96 -20.13 8.59
C GLY A 20 10.22 -19.31 8.27
N ALA A 21 10.42 -18.15 8.90
CA ALA A 21 11.63 -17.35 8.72
C ALA A 21 12.88 -18.08 9.22
N TRP A 22 12.77 -18.72 10.38
CA TRP A 22 13.84 -19.52 10.99
C TRP A 22 14.20 -20.74 10.16
N LEU A 23 13.19 -21.44 9.62
CA LEU A 23 13.41 -22.51 8.66
C LEU A 23 14.21 -22.01 7.44
N GLY A 24 13.91 -20.80 6.97
CA GLY A 24 14.70 -20.18 5.91
C GLY A 24 16.15 -19.89 6.28
N GLN A 25 16.40 -19.44 7.51
CA GLN A 25 17.75 -19.24 8.03
C GLN A 25 18.53 -20.56 8.13
N LEU A 26 17.88 -21.64 8.56
CA LEU A 26 18.45 -22.99 8.59
C LEU A 26 18.94 -23.42 7.21
N PHE A 27 18.08 -23.33 6.18
CA PHE A 27 18.47 -23.71 4.82
C PHE A 27 19.57 -22.80 4.26
N ALA A 28 19.46 -21.48 4.46
CA ALA A 28 20.44 -20.51 3.98
C ALA A 28 21.83 -20.72 4.62
N ALA A 29 21.88 -21.03 5.92
CA ALA A 29 23.13 -21.32 6.63
C ALA A 29 23.86 -22.55 6.11
N ASN A 30 23.14 -23.47 5.45
CA ASN A 30 23.68 -24.70 4.85
C ASN A 30 23.82 -24.58 3.32
N GLY A 31 23.85 -23.35 2.78
CA GLY A 31 24.10 -23.09 1.36
C GLY A 31 22.90 -23.30 0.43
N TYR A 32 21.70 -23.55 0.98
CA TYR A 32 20.51 -23.78 0.19
C TYR A 32 19.70 -22.51 -0.06
N LEU A 33 19.25 -22.31 -1.30
CA LEU A 33 18.48 -21.13 -1.65
C LEU A 33 17.04 -21.20 -1.14
N TRP A 34 16.74 -20.40 -0.12
CA TRP A 34 15.40 -20.26 0.45
C TRP A 34 14.76 -18.91 0.11
N ARG A 35 13.42 -18.88 0.03
CA ARG A 35 12.65 -17.64 -0.06
C ARG A 35 11.54 -17.63 0.99
N HIS A 36 11.60 -16.65 1.89
CA HIS A 36 10.58 -16.42 2.91
C HIS A 36 9.79 -15.16 2.58
N ASP A 37 8.46 -15.27 2.59
CA ASP A 37 7.42 -14.22 2.51
C ASP A 37 7.52 -13.28 1.28
N GLN A 38 8.62 -12.53 1.15
CA GLN A 38 8.90 -11.55 0.10
C GLN A 38 7.84 -10.44 0.02
N GLY A 39 7.32 -9.99 1.17
CA GLY A 39 6.19 -9.08 1.27
C GLY A 39 4.89 -9.74 0.83
N GLY A 40 4.71 -11.02 1.15
CA GLY A 40 3.62 -11.89 0.73
C GLY A 40 3.56 -12.24 -0.77
N LYS A 41 4.54 -11.82 -1.59
CA LYS A 41 4.55 -12.10 -3.03
C LYS A 41 4.57 -13.58 -3.35
N ILE A 42 5.21 -14.41 -2.51
CA ILE A 42 5.23 -15.86 -2.69
C ILE A 42 3.80 -16.40 -2.60
N ALA A 43 3.06 -16.01 -1.56
CA ALA A 43 1.68 -16.44 -1.36
C ALA A 43 0.78 -16.02 -2.53
N VAL A 44 0.91 -14.77 -2.99
CA VAL A 44 0.13 -14.23 -4.12
C VAL A 44 0.42 -14.98 -5.42
N ASP A 45 1.69 -15.24 -5.74
CA ASP A 45 2.07 -16.02 -6.93
C ASP A 45 1.54 -17.45 -6.88
N LEU A 46 1.66 -18.13 -5.73
CA LEU A 46 1.14 -19.48 -5.55
C LEU A 46 -0.39 -19.51 -5.71
N ALA A 47 -1.10 -18.57 -5.06
CA ALA A 47 -2.55 -18.48 -5.16
C ALA A 47 -3.00 -18.26 -6.62
N TYR A 48 -2.31 -17.39 -7.35
CA TYR A 48 -2.59 -17.17 -8.77
C TYR A 48 -2.25 -18.39 -9.62
N ALA A 49 -1.07 -18.99 -9.44
CA ALA A 49 -0.63 -20.12 -10.25
C ALA A 49 -1.54 -21.34 -10.09
N LEU A 50 -1.93 -21.66 -8.84
CA LEU A 50 -2.88 -22.73 -8.55
C LEU A 50 -4.25 -22.46 -9.17
N ALA A 51 -4.75 -21.22 -9.07
CA ALA A 51 -6.04 -20.86 -9.66
C ALA A 51 -6.01 -20.82 -11.20
N ALA A 52 -4.87 -20.45 -11.79
CA ALA A 52 -4.68 -20.38 -13.24
C ALA A 52 -4.29 -21.74 -13.87
N GLY A 53 -4.04 -22.78 -13.07
CA GLY A 53 -3.49 -24.05 -13.55
C GLY A 53 -2.08 -23.93 -14.13
N THR A 54 -1.33 -22.88 -13.78
CA THR A 54 0.04 -22.66 -14.28
C THR A 54 1.08 -23.21 -13.32
N PRO A 55 2.29 -23.57 -13.79
CA PRO A 55 3.41 -23.92 -12.94
C PRO A 55 3.66 -22.87 -11.83
N PRO A 56 3.56 -23.24 -10.54
CA PRO A 56 3.84 -22.33 -9.43
C PRO A 56 5.34 -22.06 -9.26
N LEU A 57 5.68 -20.94 -8.59
CA LEU A 57 7.05 -20.49 -8.31
C LEU A 57 7.90 -20.20 -9.56
N ARG A 58 7.27 -19.83 -10.67
CA ARG A 58 7.97 -19.35 -11.90
C ARG A 58 8.92 -18.19 -11.60
N HIS A 59 8.56 -17.36 -10.61
CA HIS A 59 9.35 -16.21 -10.18
C HIS A 59 10.50 -16.54 -9.24
N TRP A 60 10.57 -17.77 -8.74
CA TRP A 60 11.64 -18.29 -7.86
C TRP A 60 12.09 -19.70 -8.30
N PRO A 61 12.57 -19.86 -9.56
CA PRO A 61 12.81 -21.18 -10.16
C PRO A 61 13.98 -21.95 -9.51
N HIS A 62 14.86 -21.24 -8.81
CA HIS A 62 16.04 -21.79 -8.14
C HIS A 62 15.85 -21.99 -6.63
N ALA A 63 14.75 -21.53 -6.05
CA ALA A 63 14.51 -21.72 -4.62
C ALA A 63 14.24 -23.20 -4.37
N VAL A 64 15.03 -23.82 -3.49
CA VAL A 64 14.79 -25.20 -3.06
C VAL A 64 13.64 -25.27 -2.06
N GLY A 65 13.37 -24.17 -1.34
CA GLY A 65 12.23 -24.10 -0.45
C GLY A 65 11.68 -22.70 -0.24
N VAL A 66 10.41 -22.67 0.17
CA VAL A 66 9.63 -21.45 0.39
C VAL A 66 8.80 -21.52 1.67
N SER A 67 8.56 -20.37 2.30
CA SER A 67 7.63 -20.22 3.44
C SER A 67 7.08 -18.79 3.51
N GLY A 68 6.23 -18.50 4.51
CA GLY A 68 5.50 -17.24 4.56
C GLY A 68 4.40 -17.23 3.50
N LEU A 69 3.61 -18.31 3.47
CA LEU A 69 2.63 -18.58 2.42
C LEU A 69 1.29 -17.90 2.71
N SER A 70 1.34 -16.69 3.29
CA SER A 70 0.16 -15.89 3.59
C SER A 70 0.41 -14.43 3.25
N HIS A 71 -0.66 -13.70 2.93
CA HIS A 71 -0.60 -12.28 2.64
C HIS A 71 -1.86 -11.60 3.19
N LEU A 72 -1.70 -10.85 4.29
CA LEU A 72 -2.81 -10.23 5.02
C LEU A 72 -2.63 -8.72 5.22
N SER A 73 -1.40 -8.21 5.12
CA SER A 73 -1.05 -6.84 5.53
C SER A 73 -1.72 -5.72 4.73
N LYS A 74 -2.30 -6.02 3.57
CA LYS A 74 -2.97 -5.04 2.70
C LYS A 74 -4.48 -5.21 2.74
N ARG A 75 -5.16 -4.35 3.50
CA ARG A 75 -6.64 -4.30 3.66
C ARG A 75 -7.43 -4.14 2.35
N HIS A 76 -6.79 -3.53 1.35
CA HIS A 76 -7.39 -3.22 0.06
C HIS A 76 -7.18 -4.30 -1.00
N LEU A 77 -6.46 -5.37 -0.67
CA LEU A 77 -6.25 -6.52 -1.54
C LEU A 77 -6.87 -7.76 -0.90
N PRO A 78 -7.33 -8.73 -1.71
CA PRO A 78 -7.81 -9.99 -1.18
C PRO A 78 -6.73 -10.72 -0.37
N PRO A 79 -7.06 -11.24 0.83
CA PRO A 79 -6.10 -11.99 1.62
C PRO A 79 -5.72 -13.31 0.91
N VAL A 80 -4.56 -13.85 1.27
CA VAL A 80 -4.13 -15.21 0.94
C VAL A 80 -3.77 -15.91 2.24
N PHE A 81 -4.39 -17.06 2.47
CA PHE A 81 -4.16 -17.90 3.65
C PHE A 81 -3.37 -19.13 3.24
N VAL A 82 -2.37 -19.53 4.03
CA VAL A 82 -1.58 -20.75 3.76
C VAL A 82 -2.48 -21.98 3.69
N GLN A 83 -3.50 -21.98 4.54
CA GLN A 83 -4.59 -22.94 4.60
C GLN A 83 -5.18 -23.30 3.23
N ASP A 84 -5.39 -22.29 2.39
CA ASP A 84 -6.03 -22.45 1.07
C ASP A 84 -5.05 -22.98 0.02
N LEU A 85 -3.75 -22.81 0.24
CA LEU A 85 -2.70 -23.20 -0.69
C LEU A 85 -2.27 -24.65 -0.51
N VAL A 86 -2.29 -25.14 0.73
CA VAL A 86 -1.71 -26.45 1.11
C VAL A 86 -2.24 -27.62 0.27
N PRO A 87 -3.57 -27.80 0.06
CA PRO A 87 -4.08 -28.90 -0.75
C PRO A 87 -3.59 -28.84 -2.20
N GLY A 88 -3.61 -27.63 -2.80
CA GLY A 88 -3.13 -27.42 -4.17
C GLY A 88 -1.62 -27.63 -4.32
N LEU A 89 -0.84 -27.27 -3.30
CA LEU A 89 0.60 -27.52 -3.27
C LEU A 89 0.91 -29.02 -3.19
N LEU A 90 0.22 -29.77 -2.32
CA LEU A 90 0.36 -31.22 -2.24
C LEU A 90 0.02 -31.89 -3.57
N ALA A 91 -1.10 -31.52 -4.19
CA ALA A 91 -1.50 -32.07 -5.49
C ALA A 91 -0.47 -31.75 -6.59
N ARG A 92 0.16 -30.57 -6.56
CA ARG A 92 1.13 -30.15 -7.58
C ARG A 92 2.55 -30.66 -7.34
N PHE A 93 2.89 -30.95 -6.09
CA PHE A 93 4.21 -31.39 -5.64
C PHE A 93 4.09 -32.58 -4.68
N PRO A 94 3.65 -33.76 -5.16
CA PRO A 94 3.44 -34.93 -4.31
C PRO A 94 4.74 -35.48 -3.70
N ASP A 95 5.90 -35.16 -4.28
CA ASP A 95 7.21 -35.62 -3.77
C ASP A 95 7.91 -34.57 -2.89
N ALA A 96 7.30 -33.41 -2.65
CA ALA A 96 7.91 -32.33 -1.87
C ALA A 96 7.90 -32.60 -0.36
N TYR A 97 8.79 -31.93 0.36
CA TYR A 97 8.73 -31.83 1.81
C TYR A 97 7.74 -30.77 2.26
N PHE A 98 6.89 -31.11 3.23
CA PHE A 98 5.94 -30.21 3.87
C PHE A 98 6.23 -30.14 5.36
N ILE A 99 6.62 -28.95 5.83
CA ILE A 99 6.98 -28.71 7.23
C ILE A 99 6.01 -27.71 7.85
N LEU A 100 5.15 -28.22 8.72
CA LEU A 100 4.24 -27.43 9.54
C LEU A 100 4.97 -26.99 10.80
N THR A 101 5.53 -25.78 10.74
CA THR A 101 6.15 -25.16 11.92
C THR A 101 5.08 -24.55 12.83
N HIS A 102 5.21 -24.79 14.12
CA HIS A 102 4.47 -24.08 15.16
C HIS A 102 5.37 -23.79 16.37
N ARG A 103 4.85 -23.02 17.32
CA ARG A 103 5.53 -22.70 18.59
C ARG A 103 4.53 -22.62 19.73
N ASP A 104 4.97 -22.25 20.92
CA ASP A 104 4.06 -21.95 22.05
C ASP A 104 2.96 -20.96 21.64
N GLU A 105 1.73 -21.20 22.08
CA GLU A 105 0.55 -20.44 21.65
C GLU A 105 0.54 -19.01 22.18
N ALA A 106 0.79 -18.83 23.48
CA ALA A 106 0.76 -17.51 24.11
C ALA A 106 1.85 -16.62 23.50
N ALA A 107 3.08 -17.14 23.38
CA ALA A 107 4.15 -16.43 22.69
C ALA A 107 3.80 -16.11 21.24
N TRP A 108 3.21 -17.06 20.49
CA TRP A 108 2.82 -16.84 19.10
C TRP A 108 1.77 -15.75 18.90
N ILE A 109 0.71 -15.75 19.72
CA ILE A 109 -0.30 -14.69 19.72
C ILE A 109 0.33 -13.34 20.05
N ALA A 110 1.22 -13.31 21.06
CA ALA A 110 1.94 -12.10 21.47
C ALA A 110 2.68 -11.42 20.31
N ASP A 111 3.51 -12.19 19.58
CA ASP A 111 4.23 -11.62 18.44
C ASP A 111 3.29 -11.20 17.31
N ARG A 112 2.20 -11.95 17.07
CA ARG A 112 1.19 -11.57 16.05
C ARG A 112 0.46 -10.27 16.40
N LEU A 113 0.19 -10.00 17.67
CA LEU A 113 -0.43 -8.75 18.11
C LEU A 113 0.51 -7.56 17.93
N SER A 114 1.80 -7.74 18.23
CA SER A 114 2.81 -6.67 18.19
C SER A 114 3.46 -6.47 16.81
N ALA A 115 3.32 -7.43 15.91
CA ALA A 115 3.99 -7.42 14.61
C ALA A 115 3.70 -6.15 13.80
N ASP A 116 4.75 -5.64 13.16
CA ASP A 116 4.72 -4.42 12.34
C ASP A 116 4.14 -3.20 13.07
N GLY A 117 4.40 -3.09 14.37
CA GLY A 117 3.84 -2.02 15.21
C GLY A 117 2.31 -2.08 15.32
N GLY A 118 1.71 -3.25 15.12
CA GLY A 118 0.27 -3.48 15.13
C GLY A 118 -0.41 -3.48 13.77
N ALA A 119 0.32 -3.22 12.68
CA ALA A 119 -0.27 -3.25 11.35
C ALA A 119 -0.79 -4.65 10.98
N HIS A 120 -0.14 -5.72 11.46
CA HIS A 120 -0.58 -7.10 11.22
C HIS A 120 -1.92 -7.40 11.87
N ARG A 121 -2.09 -7.13 13.18
CA ARG A 121 -3.37 -7.36 13.87
C ARG A 121 -4.49 -6.51 13.27
N SER A 122 -4.18 -5.27 12.89
CA SER A 122 -5.14 -4.38 12.25
C SER A 122 -5.67 -4.93 10.93
N ALA A 123 -4.77 -5.42 10.09
CA ALA A 123 -5.16 -6.04 8.83
C ALA A 123 -5.89 -7.38 9.02
N ALA A 124 -5.49 -8.19 10.01
CA ALA A 124 -6.18 -9.44 10.35
C ALA A 124 -7.61 -9.20 10.83
N ALA A 125 -7.83 -8.26 11.76
CA ALA A 125 -9.16 -7.88 12.24
C ALA A 125 -10.04 -7.38 11.10
N TRP A 126 -9.48 -6.54 10.22
CA TRP A 126 -10.17 -6.04 9.04
C TRP A 126 -10.67 -7.17 8.13
N HIS A 127 -9.81 -8.12 7.76
CA HIS A 127 -10.18 -9.22 6.88
C HIS A 127 -11.15 -10.21 7.52
N ALA A 128 -11.01 -10.45 8.83
CA ALA A 128 -11.90 -11.32 9.59
C ALA A 128 -13.23 -10.67 9.99
N ARG A 129 -13.34 -9.32 9.88
CA ARG A 129 -14.49 -8.52 10.32
C ARG A 129 -14.81 -8.70 11.80
N VAL A 130 -13.76 -8.71 12.62
CA VAL A 130 -13.84 -8.82 14.09
C VAL A 130 -13.09 -7.65 14.74
N ALA A 131 -13.26 -7.46 16.05
CA ALA A 131 -12.44 -6.48 16.77
C ALA A 131 -11.01 -7.01 16.96
N GLU A 132 -10.02 -6.11 17.12
CA GLU A 132 -8.64 -6.53 17.41
C GLU A 132 -8.54 -7.36 18.71
N ALA A 133 -9.45 -7.11 19.66
CA ALA A 133 -9.53 -7.82 20.94
C ALA A 133 -9.93 -9.30 20.82
N ASP A 134 -10.61 -9.67 19.73
CA ASP A 134 -11.10 -11.04 19.47
C ASP A 134 -10.06 -11.91 18.74
N LEU A 135 -8.99 -11.30 18.23
CA LEU A 135 -7.98 -11.99 17.43
C LEU A 135 -7.25 -13.11 18.18
N PRO A 136 -6.90 -12.99 19.48
CA PRO A 136 -6.25 -14.09 20.21
C PRO A 136 -7.06 -15.39 20.19
N ASP A 137 -8.36 -15.31 20.48
CA ASP A 137 -9.24 -16.49 20.51
C ASP A 137 -9.42 -17.07 19.10
N LEU A 138 -9.59 -16.19 18.09
CA LEU A 138 -9.65 -16.58 16.69
C LEU A 138 -8.36 -17.28 16.22
N TRP A 139 -7.19 -16.77 16.59
CA TRP A 139 -5.90 -17.34 16.19
C TRP A 139 -5.59 -18.65 16.93
N ALA A 140 -5.97 -18.78 18.20
CA ALA A 140 -5.85 -20.03 18.93
C ALA A 140 -6.69 -21.15 18.26
N ALA A 141 -7.93 -20.84 17.86
CA ALA A 141 -8.75 -21.74 17.06
C ALA A 141 -8.10 -22.04 15.69
N GLU A 142 -7.69 -21.00 14.95
CA GLU A 142 -7.03 -21.12 13.64
C GLU A 142 -5.81 -22.05 13.69
N LYS A 143 -4.99 -21.95 14.74
CA LYS A 143 -3.81 -22.79 14.95
C LYS A 143 -4.17 -24.25 15.16
N ARG A 144 -5.10 -24.53 16.07
CA ARG A 144 -5.55 -25.90 16.36
C ARG A 144 -6.13 -26.56 15.11
N ASP A 145 -7.00 -25.84 14.41
CA ASP A 145 -7.66 -26.32 13.19
C ASP A 145 -6.65 -26.57 12.08
N HIS A 146 -5.71 -25.64 11.87
CA HIS A 146 -4.70 -25.81 10.83
C HIS A 146 -3.80 -27.02 11.08
N ILE A 147 -3.37 -27.23 12.33
CA ILE A 147 -2.57 -28.40 12.71
C ILE A 147 -3.35 -29.69 12.48
N ALA A 148 -4.60 -29.76 12.94
CA ALA A 148 -5.45 -30.94 12.77
C ALA A 148 -5.66 -31.29 11.29
N ARG A 149 -6.01 -30.28 10.47
CA ARG A 149 -6.22 -30.48 9.02
C ARG A 149 -4.95 -30.91 8.29
N CYS A 150 -3.79 -30.37 8.63
CA CYS A 150 -2.54 -30.82 8.02
C CYS A 150 -2.22 -32.26 8.42
N LYS A 151 -2.33 -32.62 9.70
CA LYS A 151 -2.13 -34.01 10.14
C LYS A 151 -3.06 -34.99 9.41
N GLN A 152 -4.32 -34.60 9.19
CA GLN A 152 -5.26 -35.40 8.43
C GLN A 152 -4.89 -35.49 6.94
N LEU A 153 -4.60 -34.36 6.30
CA LEU A 153 -4.31 -34.28 4.87
C LEU A 153 -3.02 -35.03 4.49
N PHE A 154 -2.04 -35.04 5.39
CA PHE A 154 -0.72 -35.64 5.17
C PHE A 154 -0.51 -36.95 5.95
N ALA A 155 -1.58 -37.61 6.41
CA ALA A 155 -1.49 -38.78 7.29
C ALA A 155 -0.55 -39.88 6.75
N ASP A 156 -0.59 -40.13 5.43
CA ASP A 156 0.23 -41.14 4.75
C ASP A 156 1.39 -40.55 3.95
N HIS A 157 1.69 -39.26 4.13
CA HIS A 157 2.68 -38.56 3.33
C HIS A 157 4.08 -38.66 3.96
N PRO A 158 5.05 -39.38 3.37
CA PRO A 158 6.33 -39.70 4.01
C PRO A 158 7.23 -38.48 4.25
N ARG A 159 6.98 -37.38 3.54
CA ARG A 159 7.74 -36.12 3.64
C ARG A 159 6.93 -35.01 4.31
N PHE A 160 6.08 -35.35 5.28
CA PHE A 160 5.41 -34.36 6.13
C PHE A 160 5.95 -34.41 7.56
N LEU A 161 6.18 -33.23 8.15
CA LEU A 161 6.58 -33.09 9.54
C LEU A 161 5.84 -31.92 10.21
N CYS A 162 5.25 -32.17 11.37
CA CYS A 162 4.76 -31.15 12.28
C CYS A 162 5.85 -30.90 13.33
N PHE A 163 6.39 -29.68 13.40
CA PHE A 163 7.57 -29.37 14.19
C PHE A 163 7.36 -28.13 15.07
N ASN A 164 7.56 -28.30 16.38
CA ASN A 164 7.60 -27.20 17.33
C ASN A 164 8.99 -26.55 17.35
N VAL A 165 9.11 -25.36 16.76
CA VAL A 165 10.40 -24.65 16.65
C VAL A 165 11.01 -24.24 17.98
N THR A 166 10.22 -24.25 19.05
CA THR A 166 10.70 -23.93 20.39
C THR A 166 11.26 -25.16 21.09
N SER A 167 10.48 -26.24 21.16
CA SER A 167 10.79 -27.40 22.03
C SER A 167 11.42 -28.59 21.33
N ASP A 168 11.10 -28.84 20.06
CA ASP A 168 11.45 -30.13 19.45
C ASP A 168 12.94 -30.21 19.14
N PRO A 169 13.62 -31.35 19.33
CA PRO A 169 15.06 -31.47 19.08
C PRO A 169 15.44 -31.09 17.64
N SER A 170 16.60 -30.44 17.49
CA SER A 170 17.07 -30.01 16.17
C SER A 170 17.38 -31.19 15.25
N GLU A 171 17.79 -32.30 15.86
CA GLU A 171 18.12 -33.60 15.24
C GLU A 171 16.91 -34.18 14.50
N THR A 172 15.69 -33.90 14.96
CA THR A 172 14.45 -34.31 14.27
C THR A 172 14.37 -33.72 12.86
N LEU A 173 14.73 -32.44 12.68
CA LEU A 173 14.78 -31.84 11.35
C LEU A 173 15.92 -32.40 10.50
N GLN A 174 17.08 -32.62 11.11
CA GLN A 174 18.25 -33.13 10.41
C GLN A 174 17.94 -34.51 9.81
N GLY A 175 17.47 -35.45 10.63
CA GLY A 175 17.11 -36.79 10.17
C GLY A 175 15.95 -36.79 9.17
N PHE A 176 14.97 -35.89 9.34
CA PHE A 176 13.86 -35.77 8.39
C PHE A 176 14.30 -35.35 6.98
N PHE A 177 15.32 -34.48 6.88
CA PHE A 177 15.79 -33.94 5.62
C PHE A 177 17.03 -34.66 5.04
N GLU A 178 17.75 -35.45 5.85
CA GLU A 178 18.99 -36.16 5.53
C GLU A 178 19.01 -36.84 4.15
N PRO A 179 17.91 -37.49 3.65
CA PRO A 179 17.95 -38.14 2.35
C PRO A 179 18.23 -37.21 1.16
N HIS A 180 18.01 -35.89 1.30
CA HIS A 180 18.19 -34.92 0.20
C HIS A 180 18.91 -33.63 0.60
N TYR A 181 18.98 -33.31 1.90
CA TYR A 181 19.58 -32.09 2.40
C TYR A 181 20.46 -32.38 3.62
N ASN A 182 21.67 -31.85 3.60
CA ASN A 182 22.58 -31.91 4.74
C ASN A 182 22.44 -30.61 5.54
N LEU A 183 21.76 -30.69 6.69
CA LEU A 183 21.42 -29.54 7.50
C LEU A 183 22.15 -29.59 8.85
N THR A 184 22.91 -28.55 9.16
CA THR A 184 23.40 -28.27 10.51
C THR A 184 22.47 -27.24 11.15
N ALA A 185 21.85 -27.57 12.27
CA ALA A 185 20.85 -26.68 12.87
C ALA A 185 21.48 -25.39 13.43
N PRO A 186 21.02 -24.19 13.03
CA PRO A 186 21.56 -22.93 13.52
C PRO A 186 21.13 -22.69 14.97
N LYS A 187 22.04 -22.08 15.73
CA LYS A 187 21.75 -21.42 17.02
C LYS A 187 21.91 -19.91 16.80
N PRO A 188 21.00 -19.07 17.33
CA PRO A 188 19.93 -19.37 18.27
C PRO A 188 18.58 -19.78 17.62
N ARG A 189 17.72 -20.43 18.41
CA ARG A 189 16.30 -20.66 18.06
C ARG A 189 15.49 -19.36 18.17
N PRO A 190 14.30 -19.28 17.53
CA PRO A 190 13.45 -18.12 17.64
C PRO A 190 13.02 -17.92 19.10
N GLN A 191 13.32 -16.74 19.63
CA GLN A 191 12.79 -16.29 20.91
C GLN A 191 11.58 -15.38 20.66
N PRO A 192 10.60 -15.33 21.59
CA PRO A 192 9.50 -14.38 21.48
C PRO A 192 10.05 -12.95 21.39
N ALA A 193 9.57 -12.17 20.42
CA ALA A 193 9.93 -10.76 20.34
C ALA A 193 9.22 -9.93 21.44
N THR A 194 8.07 -10.43 21.92
CA THR A 194 7.27 -9.83 22.98
C THR A 194 7.21 -10.77 24.20
N THR A 195 7.32 -10.23 25.41
CA THR A 195 7.10 -11.01 26.63
C THR A 195 5.62 -11.38 26.78
N THR A 196 5.33 -12.51 27.41
CA THR A 196 3.95 -12.94 27.68
C THR A 196 3.18 -11.90 28.50
N GLU A 197 3.83 -11.24 29.45
CA GLU A 197 3.27 -10.14 30.24
C GLU A 197 2.93 -8.92 29.37
N GLY A 198 3.84 -8.51 28.48
CA GLY A 198 3.60 -7.38 27.57
C GLY A 198 2.44 -7.64 26.61
N ALA A 199 2.28 -8.89 26.17
CA ALA A 199 1.17 -9.30 25.33
C ALA A 199 -0.17 -9.35 26.08
N ALA A 200 -0.18 -9.85 27.32
CA ALA A 200 -1.37 -9.84 28.17
C ALA A 200 -1.82 -8.40 28.48
N GLY A 201 -0.87 -7.49 28.74
CA GLY A 201 -1.14 -6.06 28.90
C GLY A 201 -1.75 -5.44 27.65
N LEU A 202 -1.19 -5.73 26.47
CA LEU A 202 -1.74 -5.26 25.19
C LEU A 202 -3.15 -5.81 24.94
N HIS A 203 -3.38 -7.10 25.18
CA HIS A 203 -4.70 -7.72 24.98
C HIS A 203 -5.77 -7.12 25.91
N THR A 204 -5.40 -6.89 27.18
CA THR A 204 -6.27 -6.20 28.15
C THR A 204 -6.59 -4.79 27.67
N ALA A 205 -5.59 -4.03 27.23
CA ALA A 205 -5.79 -2.68 26.68
C ALA A 205 -6.68 -2.66 25.42
N LEU A 206 -6.63 -3.70 24.59
CA LEU A 206 -7.51 -3.84 23.42
C LEU A 206 -8.96 -4.17 23.81
N ARG A 207 -9.17 -4.98 24.85
CA ARG A 207 -10.50 -5.35 25.37
C ARG A 207 -11.18 -4.20 26.11
N ASP A 208 -10.40 -3.49 26.94
CA ASP A 208 -10.89 -2.39 27.76
C ASP A 208 -10.95 -1.06 26.98
N GLY A 209 -10.53 -1.08 25.71
CA GLY A 209 -10.58 0.06 24.82
C GLY A 209 -12.00 0.57 24.61
N PRO A 210 -12.19 1.90 24.45
CA PRO A 210 -13.51 2.46 24.25
C PRO A 210 -14.15 1.90 22.98
N THR A 211 -15.37 1.39 23.09
CA THR A 211 -16.19 1.05 21.91
C THR A 211 -16.62 2.37 21.27
N PRO A 212 -16.29 2.63 19.99
CA PRO A 212 -16.75 3.85 19.35
C PRO A 212 -18.28 3.87 19.28
N PRO A 213 -18.92 5.03 19.52
CA PRO A 213 -20.37 5.13 19.42
C PRO A 213 -20.84 4.80 18.00
N PRO A 214 -22.09 4.33 17.82
CA PRO A 214 -22.66 4.10 16.51
C PRO A 214 -22.64 5.40 15.70
N ALA A 215 -22.14 5.32 14.46
CA ALA A 215 -22.07 6.47 13.57
C ALA A 215 -23.50 6.91 13.15
N PRO A 216 -23.74 8.23 12.98
CA PRO A 216 -25.00 8.70 12.42
C PRO A 216 -25.20 8.20 10.97
N PRO A 217 -26.45 8.17 10.47
CA PRO A 217 -26.70 7.80 9.08
C PRO A 217 -25.98 8.74 8.10
N PRO A 218 -25.57 8.26 6.91
CA PRO A 218 -24.89 9.08 5.92
C PRO A 218 -25.69 10.32 5.48
N ASP A 219 -25.03 11.46 5.38
CA ASP A 219 -25.58 12.63 4.67
C ASP A 219 -25.62 12.34 3.17
N MET A 220 -26.82 11.99 2.68
CA MET A 220 -26.99 11.65 1.28
C MET A 220 -26.84 12.83 0.32
N ASN A 221 -26.95 14.09 0.78
CA ASN A 221 -26.64 15.25 -0.07
C ASN A 221 -25.14 15.33 -0.32
N PHE A 222 -24.34 15.18 0.74
CA PHE A 222 -22.89 15.11 0.65
C PHE A 222 -22.44 13.97 -0.28
N VAL A 223 -23.02 12.78 -0.10
CA VAL A 223 -22.75 11.61 -0.95
C VAL A 223 -23.08 11.91 -2.42
N ARG A 224 -24.26 12.44 -2.72
CA ARG A 224 -24.67 12.74 -4.11
C ARG A 224 -23.74 13.74 -4.78
N ASN A 225 -23.34 14.81 -4.08
CA ASN A 225 -22.42 15.80 -4.63
C ASN A 225 -21.07 15.16 -5.03
N LEU A 226 -20.52 14.27 -4.20
CA LEU A 226 -19.27 13.59 -4.52
C LEU A 226 -19.44 12.54 -5.64
N VAL A 227 -20.57 11.84 -5.68
CA VAL A 227 -20.90 10.91 -6.78
C VAL A 227 -20.99 11.67 -8.10
N ASP A 228 -21.67 12.81 -8.13
CA ASP A 228 -21.82 13.64 -9.34
C ASP A 228 -20.46 14.18 -9.80
N PHE A 229 -19.62 14.65 -8.87
CA PHE A 229 -18.26 15.08 -9.18
C PHE A 229 -17.39 13.95 -9.72
N ALA A 230 -17.46 12.77 -9.10
CA ALA A 230 -16.66 11.61 -9.49
C ALA A 230 -17.13 10.96 -10.79
N SER A 231 -18.38 11.20 -11.21
CA SER A 231 -18.97 10.62 -12.41
C SER A 231 -18.21 10.97 -13.69
N GLU A 232 -18.45 10.15 -14.71
CA GLU A 232 -17.82 10.31 -16.02
C GLU A 232 -18.18 11.66 -16.65
N THR A 233 -17.14 12.39 -17.06
CA THR A 233 -17.25 13.54 -17.96
C THR A 233 -17.39 13.03 -19.40
N LYS A 234 -18.21 13.65 -20.25
CA LYS A 234 -18.38 13.20 -21.65
C LYS A 234 -17.43 13.92 -22.61
N GLY A 235 -16.90 13.20 -23.59
CA GLY A 235 -16.12 13.76 -24.70
C GLY A 235 -15.86 12.76 -25.83
N PRO A 236 -15.02 13.12 -26.82
CA PRO A 236 -14.73 12.25 -27.97
C PRO A 236 -14.21 10.88 -27.54
N ALA A 237 -14.64 9.81 -28.22
CA ALA A 237 -14.23 8.45 -27.86
C ALA A 237 -12.74 8.20 -28.16
N GLY A 238 -11.99 7.81 -27.13
CA GLY A 238 -10.60 7.34 -27.26
C GLY A 238 -10.49 5.84 -27.57
N GLN A 239 -9.25 5.36 -27.65
CA GLN A 239 -8.93 3.94 -27.90
C GLN A 239 -8.22 3.32 -26.69
N GLU A 240 -8.54 2.05 -26.40
CA GLU A 240 -7.99 1.29 -25.27
C GLU A 240 -6.46 1.20 -25.29
N LYS A 241 -5.85 1.09 -26.47
CA LYS A 241 -4.38 1.05 -26.62
C LYS A 241 -3.64 2.28 -26.05
N HIS A 242 -4.36 3.38 -25.80
CA HIS A 242 -3.83 4.60 -25.19
C HIS A 242 -3.83 4.58 -23.66
N LEU A 243 -4.47 3.60 -23.03
CA LEU A 243 -4.42 3.38 -21.59
C LEU A 243 -3.01 2.96 -21.15
N SER A 244 -2.76 2.97 -19.83
CA SER A 244 -1.44 2.60 -19.30
C SER A 244 -1.14 1.12 -19.55
N PRO A 245 0.16 0.73 -19.59
CA PRO A 245 0.56 -0.67 -19.65
C PRO A 245 0.07 -1.53 -18.48
N ILE A 246 -0.38 -0.92 -17.37
CA ILE A 246 -0.92 -1.60 -16.19
C ILE A 246 -2.44 -1.48 -16.07
N SER A 247 -3.12 -1.04 -17.15
CA SER A 247 -4.57 -0.98 -17.21
C SER A 247 -5.18 -2.36 -17.44
N ILE A 248 -6.41 -2.54 -16.95
CA ILE A 248 -7.19 -3.76 -17.12
C ILE A 248 -8.51 -3.43 -17.80
N LEU A 249 -8.79 -4.13 -18.89
CA LEU A 249 -10.09 -4.13 -19.54
C LEU A 249 -10.93 -5.24 -18.93
N TRP A 250 -11.97 -4.87 -18.20
CA TRP A 250 -12.92 -5.84 -17.64
C TRP A 250 -14.09 -6.04 -18.60
N ARG A 251 -14.28 -7.28 -19.05
CA ARG A 251 -15.33 -7.71 -19.99
C ARG A 251 -16.08 -8.92 -19.41
N ASP A 252 -17.21 -9.28 -20.01
CA ASP A 252 -18.01 -10.44 -19.58
C ASP A 252 -17.22 -11.76 -19.58
N HIS A 253 -16.31 -11.89 -20.53
CA HIS A 253 -15.49 -13.09 -20.73
C HIS A 253 -14.13 -13.04 -19.98
N GLY A 254 -13.86 -11.99 -19.19
CA GLY A 254 -12.67 -11.93 -18.34
C GLY A 254 -11.93 -10.59 -18.36
N PHE A 255 -10.62 -10.67 -18.10
CA PHE A 255 -9.73 -9.51 -17.95
C PHE A 255 -8.70 -9.49 -19.07
N LEU A 256 -8.65 -8.39 -19.81
CA LEU A 256 -7.69 -8.18 -20.90
C LEU A 256 -6.76 -7.01 -20.58
N ASP A 257 -5.60 -6.97 -21.22
CA ASP A 257 -4.73 -5.80 -21.22
C ASP A 257 -5.18 -4.77 -22.29
N ARG A 258 -4.51 -3.62 -22.34
CA ARG A 258 -4.81 -2.54 -23.31
C ARG A 258 -4.68 -2.92 -24.81
N THR A 259 -4.14 -4.10 -25.11
CA THR A 259 -3.98 -4.64 -26.47
C THR A 259 -5.06 -5.64 -26.82
N GLY A 260 -5.92 -6.02 -25.86
CA GLY A 260 -6.93 -7.05 -26.01
C GLY A 260 -6.41 -8.47 -25.71
N ALA A 261 -5.16 -8.61 -25.26
CA ALA A 261 -4.62 -9.91 -24.85
C ALA A 261 -5.05 -10.26 -23.42
N PRO A 262 -5.12 -11.55 -23.03
CA PRO A 262 -5.43 -11.94 -21.66
C PRO A 262 -4.50 -11.28 -20.63
N ALA A 263 -5.07 -10.60 -19.64
CA ALA A 263 -4.30 -10.01 -18.56
C ALA A 263 -3.89 -11.09 -17.53
N PRO A 264 -2.78 -10.92 -16.79
CA PRO A 264 -2.39 -11.83 -15.72
C PRO A 264 -3.22 -11.58 -14.43
N MET A 265 -4.54 -11.68 -14.58
CA MET A 265 -5.57 -11.50 -13.56
C MET A 265 -6.71 -12.47 -13.83
N LEU A 266 -7.25 -13.08 -12.79
CA LEU A 266 -8.41 -13.96 -12.87
C LEU A 266 -9.32 -13.80 -11.66
N ARG A 267 -10.55 -14.29 -11.80
CA ARG A 267 -11.51 -14.44 -10.71
C ARG A 267 -11.68 -15.92 -10.40
N THR A 268 -11.45 -16.32 -9.16
CA THR A 268 -11.63 -17.70 -8.69
C THR A 268 -13.13 -18.05 -8.57
N PRO A 269 -13.51 -19.34 -8.46
CA PRO A 269 -14.90 -19.74 -8.29
C PRO A 269 -15.59 -19.12 -7.07
N ASN A 270 -14.85 -18.88 -5.97
CA ASN A 270 -15.37 -18.17 -4.79
C ASN A 270 -15.43 -16.64 -4.97
N GLY A 271 -15.22 -16.13 -6.18
CA GLY A 271 -15.34 -14.72 -6.53
C GLY A 271 -14.12 -13.86 -6.23
N THR A 272 -13.03 -14.43 -5.72
CA THR A 272 -11.81 -13.68 -5.34
C THR A 272 -10.94 -13.35 -6.55
N LEU A 273 -10.45 -12.11 -6.64
CA LEU A 273 -9.49 -11.73 -7.67
C LEU A 273 -8.06 -12.16 -7.30
N ARG A 274 -7.36 -12.79 -8.24
CA ARG A 274 -5.93 -13.15 -8.13
C ARG A 274 -5.15 -12.54 -9.28
N ILE A 275 -3.90 -12.18 -9.03
CA ILE A 275 -2.99 -11.59 -10.02
C ILE A 275 -1.63 -12.27 -9.95
N ASP A 276 -0.90 -12.26 -11.06
CA ASP A 276 0.54 -12.55 -11.02
C ASP A 276 1.26 -11.51 -10.16
N ALA A 277 2.03 -11.98 -9.16
CA ALA A 277 2.69 -11.13 -8.17
C ALA A 277 3.73 -10.15 -8.75
N LYS A 278 4.22 -10.37 -9.97
CA LYS A 278 5.16 -9.47 -10.66
C LYS A 278 4.52 -8.62 -11.76
N ALA A 279 3.23 -8.77 -12.03
CA ALA A 279 2.55 -7.99 -13.08
C ALA A 279 2.32 -6.51 -12.71
N GLY A 280 2.47 -6.13 -11.43
CA GLY A 280 2.28 -4.73 -11.00
C GLY A 280 0.82 -4.27 -11.00
N LEU A 281 -0.14 -5.20 -10.92
CA LEU A 281 -1.58 -4.96 -11.06
C LEU A 281 -2.32 -4.77 -9.72
N GLU A 282 -1.63 -4.67 -8.58
CA GLU A 282 -2.27 -4.59 -7.25
C GLU A 282 -3.33 -3.47 -7.16
N ARG A 283 -3.04 -2.29 -7.73
CA ARG A 283 -3.98 -1.16 -7.72
C ARG A 283 -5.24 -1.44 -8.53
N ALA A 284 -5.10 -2.09 -9.68
CA ALA A 284 -6.24 -2.51 -10.51
C ALA A 284 -7.03 -3.62 -9.80
N GLN A 285 -6.36 -4.60 -9.20
CA GLN A 285 -6.98 -5.68 -8.42
C GLN A 285 -7.83 -5.13 -7.27
N GLY A 286 -7.28 -4.20 -6.48
CA GLY A 286 -8.01 -3.59 -5.37
C GLY A 286 -9.24 -2.82 -5.85
N ALA A 287 -9.09 -1.99 -6.89
CA ALA A 287 -10.18 -1.14 -7.36
C ALA A 287 -11.30 -1.96 -7.98
N LEU A 288 -10.93 -2.97 -8.78
CA LEU A 288 -11.88 -3.91 -9.36
C LEU A 288 -12.60 -4.74 -8.28
N GLY A 289 -11.89 -5.15 -7.23
CA GLY A 289 -12.48 -5.82 -6.08
C GLY A 289 -13.54 -4.97 -5.38
N GLU A 290 -13.26 -3.68 -5.14
CA GLU A 290 -14.22 -2.74 -4.58
C GLU A 290 -15.39 -2.45 -5.54
N LEU A 291 -15.13 -2.28 -6.84
CA LEU A 291 -16.16 -2.09 -7.87
C LEU A 291 -17.14 -3.27 -7.90
N LEU A 292 -16.63 -4.51 -7.93
CA LEU A 292 -17.43 -5.73 -7.85
C LEU A 292 -18.25 -5.79 -6.55
N ALA A 293 -17.63 -5.51 -5.41
CA ALA A 293 -18.30 -5.52 -4.11
C ALA A 293 -19.40 -4.45 -3.97
N HIS A 294 -19.38 -3.43 -4.83
CA HIS A 294 -20.36 -2.34 -4.85
C HIS A 294 -21.28 -2.36 -6.08
N GLY A 295 -21.31 -3.47 -6.82
CA GLY A 295 -22.29 -3.73 -7.87
C GLY A 295 -21.99 -3.11 -9.22
N ALA A 296 -20.75 -2.70 -9.50
CA ALA A 296 -20.37 -2.28 -10.84
C ALA A 296 -20.40 -3.47 -11.82
N GLU A 297 -20.67 -3.21 -13.09
CA GLU A 297 -20.79 -4.21 -14.15
C GLU A 297 -19.86 -3.91 -15.33
N PRO A 298 -19.32 -4.93 -16.02
CA PRO A 298 -18.59 -4.74 -17.26
C PRO A 298 -19.51 -4.21 -18.38
N PRO A 299 -18.97 -3.62 -19.46
CA PRO A 299 -17.55 -3.39 -19.72
C PRO A 299 -17.00 -2.16 -18.98
N LEU A 300 -15.82 -2.25 -18.38
CA LEU A 300 -15.10 -1.12 -17.77
C LEU A 300 -13.61 -1.14 -18.11
N ASN A 301 -12.99 0.04 -18.15
CA ASN A 301 -11.54 0.18 -18.32
C ASN A 301 -10.92 0.68 -17.01
N ILE A 302 -10.10 -0.13 -16.34
CA ILE A 302 -9.52 0.18 -15.03
C ILE A 302 -8.08 0.66 -15.22
N ASP A 303 -7.82 1.95 -14.99
CA ASP A 303 -6.50 2.55 -15.21
C ASP A 303 -6.02 3.36 -14.00
N MET A 304 -5.40 2.66 -13.04
CA MET A 304 -5.01 3.20 -11.74
C MET A 304 -3.56 3.71 -11.70
N MET A 305 -2.99 4.09 -12.85
CA MET A 305 -1.65 4.66 -12.94
C MET A 305 -1.61 6.11 -12.44
N ASP A 306 -0.51 6.52 -11.80
CA ASP A 306 -0.29 7.91 -11.40
C ASP A 306 -0.40 8.86 -12.60
N ALA A 307 -0.90 10.08 -12.33
CA ALA A 307 -0.80 11.23 -13.21
C ALA A 307 -1.36 11.01 -14.64
N ARG A 308 -2.68 10.82 -14.70
CA ARG A 308 -3.45 10.58 -15.91
C ARG A 308 -3.70 11.87 -16.70
N TYR A 309 -2.90 12.08 -17.74
CA TYR A 309 -3.10 13.19 -18.70
C TYR A 309 -4.01 12.82 -19.89
N ILE A 310 -4.45 11.57 -19.99
CA ILE A 310 -5.42 11.16 -21.02
C ILE A 310 -6.74 11.94 -20.83
N GLY A 311 -7.45 12.21 -21.92
CA GLY A 311 -8.69 13.00 -21.89
C GLY A 311 -8.50 14.50 -21.67
N THR A 312 -7.29 14.97 -21.33
CA THR A 312 -6.98 16.41 -21.20
C THR A 312 -6.94 17.09 -22.57
N LYS A 313 -7.35 18.37 -22.66
CA LYS A 313 -7.26 19.17 -23.89
C LYS A 313 -5.86 19.09 -24.52
N GLY A 314 -5.80 18.79 -25.82
CA GLY A 314 -4.53 18.63 -26.56
C GLY A 314 -3.81 17.29 -26.32
N ARG A 315 -4.41 16.36 -25.57
CA ARG A 315 -3.94 14.98 -25.39
C ARG A 315 -4.91 13.99 -26.05
N ARG A 316 -4.51 12.72 -26.10
CA ARG A 316 -5.35 11.63 -26.61
C ARG A 316 -6.60 11.51 -25.75
N ALA A 317 -7.75 11.33 -26.38
CA ALA A 317 -9.00 11.05 -25.68
C ALA A 317 -8.91 9.70 -24.94
N ALA A 318 -9.59 9.61 -23.79
CA ALA A 318 -9.77 8.35 -23.08
C ALA A 318 -10.92 7.56 -23.71
N PRO A 319 -10.83 6.22 -23.75
CA PRO A 319 -12.01 5.41 -24.08
C PRO A 319 -13.12 5.71 -23.04
N PRO A 320 -14.40 5.72 -23.45
CA PRO A 320 -15.51 5.84 -22.50
C PRO A 320 -15.44 4.79 -21.38
N ARG A 321 -16.12 5.07 -20.26
CA ARG A 321 -16.20 4.15 -19.12
C ARG A 321 -14.83 3.79 -18.54
N THR A 322 -13.90 4.75 -18.53
CA THR A 322 -12.58 4.58 -17.93
C THR A 322 -12.56 5.04 -16.48
N VAL A 323 -12.27 4.11 -15.58
CA VAL A 323 -12.11 4.35 -14.15
C VAL A 323 -10.64 4.65 -13.83
N VAL A 324 -10.40 5.81 -13.24
CA VAL A 324 -9.08 6.30 -12.83
C VAL A 324 -9.16 6.81 -11.39
N TYR A 325 -8.02 6.96 -10.70
CA TYR A 325 -8.05 7.59 -9.37
C TYR A 325 -7.78 9.10 -9.37
N ASN A 326 -7.21 9.60 -10.46
CA ASN A 326 -6.89 11.01 -10.65
C ASN A 326 -7.21 11.41 -12.09
N ARG A 327 -7.58 12.67 -12.30
CA ARG A 327 -7.71 13.28 -13.63
C ARG A 327 -7.30 14.74 -13.58
N ARG A 328 -6.96 15.33 -14.73
CA ARG A 328 -6.86 16.80 -14.85
C ARG A 328 -8.26 17.41 -14.91
N LYS A 329 -8.41 18.61 -14.35
CA LYS A 329 -9.64 19.40 -14.50
C LYS A 329 -10.04 19.50 -15.98
N GLY A 330 -11.29 19.14 -16.28
CA GLY A 330 -11.84 19.14 -17.63
C GLY A 330 -11.41 17.96 -18.52
N ALA A 331 -10.69 16.96 -18.00
CA ALA A 331 -10.44 15.73 -18.75
C ALA A 331 -11.74 14.97 -19.01
N THR A 332 -11.87 14.37 -20.20
CA THR A 332 -13.09 13.68 -20.65
C THR A 332 -12.99 12.16 -20.58
N ASN A 333 -14.14 11.50 -20.45
CA ASN A 333 -14.37 10.05 -20.41
C ASN A 333 -13.74 9.33 -19.21
N LEU A 334 -13.58 10.04 -18.10
CA LEU A 334 -12.93 9.54 -16.89
C LEU A 334 -13.86 9.61 -15.68
N THR A 335 -14.09 8.46 -15.05
CA THR A 335 -14.74 8.34 -13.73
C THR A 335 -13.67 8.24 -12.64
N LEU A 336 -13.80 9.04 -11.59
CA LEU A 336 -12.91 9.00 -10.43
C LEU A 336 -13.32 7.90 -9.46
N TRP A 337 -12.36 7.05 -9.09
CA TRP A 337 -12.51 6.05 -8.05
C TRP A 337 -11.40 6.19 -7.01
N PRO A 338 -11.65 5.95 -5.72
CA PRO A 338 -10.60 6.01 -4.73
C PRO A 338 -9.46 5.00 -4.99
N LEU A 339 -8.23 5.50 -5.14
CA LEU A 339 -7.04 4.65 -5.22
C LEU A 339 -6.93 3.66 -4.03
N PRO A 340 -6.96 2.34 -4.26
CA PRO A 340 -6.77 1.34 -3.21
C PRO A 340 -5.44 1.50 -2.47
N GLY A 341 -5.48 1.28 -1.15
CA GLY A 341 -4.34 1.40 -0.25
C GLY A 341 -4.02 2.85 0.14
N TYR A 342 -4.20 3.80 -0.77
CA TYR A 342 -3.99 5.22 -0.49
C TYR A 342 -5.24 5.90 0.06
N HIS A 343 -6.40 5.55 -0.51
CA HIS A 343 -7.70 6.06 -0.14
C HIS A 343 -8.59 4.99 0.48
N THR A 344 -8.01 3.90 1.00
CA THR A 344 -8.72 2.94 1.85
C THR A 344 -8.81 3.54 3.25
N LEU A 345 -9.71 4.49 3.40
CA LEU A 345 -9.90 5.28 4.61
C LEU A 345 -10.70 4.49 5.66
N ALA A 346 -10.45 4.83 6.92
CA ALA A 346 -11.20 4.36 8.08
C ALA A 346 -11.24 5.50 9.10
N PRO A 347 -12.21 5.52 10.03
CA PRO A 347 -12.29 6.55 11.06
C PRO A 347 -10.97 6.70 11.82
N ARG A 348 -10.64 7.92 12.25
CA ARG A 348 -9.41 8.16 13.01
C ARG A 348 -9.43 7.34 14.31
N GLY A 349 -8.29 6.77 14.66
CA GLY A 349 -8.16 5.86 15.80
C GLY A 349 -8.75 4.46 15.60
N ALA A 350 -9.58 4.23 14.57
CA ALA A 350 -10.05 2.90 14.23
C ALA A 350 -8.95 2.08 13.54
N VAL A 351 -9.21 0.78 13.42
CA VAL A 351 -8.33 -0.20 12.78
C VAL A 351 -7.91 0.25 11.38
N GLY A 352 -6.64 0.65 11.25
CA GLY A 352 -6.01 1.17 10.03
C GLY A 352 -6.47 2.56 9.58
N GLY A 353 -7.17 3.30 10.43
CA GLY A 353 -7.37 4.75 10.27
C GLY A 353 -6.09 5.54 10.54
N TYR A 354 -6.15 6.87 10.39
CA TYR A 354 -5.09 7.74 10.88
C TYR A 354 -5.13 7.83 12.42
N PRO A 355 -3.99 8.00 13.10
CA PRO A 355 -3.98 8.19 14.55
C PRO A 355 -4.76 9.46 14.93
N ILE A 356 -5.42 9.45 16.09
CA ILE A 356 -6.09 10.64 16.61
C ILE A 356 -5.02 11.66 17.00
N ASP A 357 -5.13 12.87 16.45
CA ASP A 357 -4.30 13.99 16.86
C ASP A 357 -4.86 14.59 18.16
N GLN A 358 -4.18 14.31 19.26
CA GLN A 358 -4.54 14.79 20.60
C GLN A 358 -3.99 16.19 20.91
N ILE A 359 -3.13 16.75 20.04
CA ILE A 359 -2.50 18.04 20.29
C ILE A 359 -3.40 19.14 19.72
N PRO A 360 -3.93 20.07 20.53
CA PRO A 360 -4.74 21.20 20.03
C PRO A 360 -3.94 22.10 19.08
N PHE A 361 -4.59 22.70 18.08
CA PHE A 361 -3.94 23.57 17.07
C PHE A 361 -3.06 24.67 17.70
N ALA A 362 -3.54 25.32 18.76
CA ALA A 362 -2.85 26.39 19.46
C ALA A 362 -1.54 25.92 20.14
N GLU A 363 -1.47 24.67 20.58
CA GLU A 363 -0.32 24.10 21.30
C GLU A 363 0.76 23.52 20.37
N LYS A 364 0.47 23.42 19.07
CA LYS A 364 1.44 22.90 18.09
C LYS A 364 2.61 23.85 17.89
N ILE A 365 3.76 23.27 17.53
CA ILE A 365 4.98 23.99 17.16
C ILE A 365 4.69 24.87 15.94
N ASP A 366 4.97 26.17 16.05
CA ASP A 366 4.77 27.18 15.00
C ASP A 366 5.81 27.07 13.87
N ARG A 367 5.82 25.93 13.18
CA ARG A 367 6.65 25.66 12.02
C ARG A 367 5.88 24.92 10.96
N CYS A 368 6.25 25.15 9.72
CA CYS A 368 5.70 24.49 8.56
C CYS A 368 6.51 23.24 8.20
N VAL A 369 5.87 22.08 8.14
CA VAL A 369 6.55 20.79 7.96
C VAL A 369 6.23 20.15 6.61
N TRP A 370 7.25 19.54 6.00
CA TRP A 370 7.11 18.63 4.86
C TRP A 370 8.26 17.65 4.79
N LEU A 371 8.00 16.35 4.98
CA LEU A 371 8.98 15.31 4.70
C LEU A 371 8.38 14.36 3.67
N GLY A 372 9.06 14.17 2.55
CA GLY A 372 8.51 13.36 1.47
C GLY A 372 9.53 12.92 0.45
N ASN A 373 9.14 11.96 -0.37
CA ASN A 373 10.00 11.45 -1.42
C ASN A 373 10.13 12.46 -2.57
N LEU A 374 11.30 12.48 -3.21
CA LEU A 374 11.53 13.21 -4.45
C LEU A 374 10.72 12.53 -5.57
N THR A 375 9.53 13.02 -5.87
CA THR A 375 8.68 12.49 -6.95
C THR A 375 8.03 13.64 -7.67
N GLY A 376 7.45 13.37 -8.83
CA GLY A 376 6.78 14.38 -9.62
C GLY A 376 7.50 14.75 -10.88
N ARG A 377 7.25 15.97 -11.34
CA ARG A 377 7.73 16.48 -12.62
C ARG A 377 8.09 17.95 -12.48
N MET A 378 8.86 18.45 -13.44
CA MET A 378 9.10 19.88 -13.58
C MET A 378 7.77 20.60 -13.80
N SER A 379 7.50 21.61 -12.98
CA SER A 379 6.29 22.42 -13.05
C SER A 379 6.33 23.37 -14.26
N PRO A 380 5.23 23.51 -15.02
CA PRO A 380 5.06 24.55 -16.03
C PRO A 380 5.40 25.97 -15.54
N THR A 381 5.05 26.33 -14.31
CA THR A 381 5.28 27.68 -13.76
C THR A 381 6.72 27.91 -13.35
N LEU A 382 7.42 26.84 -12.94
CA LEU A 382 8.82 26.94 -12.52
C LEU A 382 9.80 26.73 -13.67
N THR A 383 9.37 26.14 -14.78
CA THR A 383 10.25 25.80 -15.90
C THR A 383 10.39 26.98 -16.87
N PRO A 384 11.62 27.45 -17.16
CA PRO A 384 11.85 28.48 -18.17
C PRO A 384 11.28 28.12 -19.54
N LYS A 385 10.77 29.12 -20.26
CA LYS A 385 10.22 28.94 -21.61
C LYS A 385 11.27 28.31 -22.53
N GLY A 386 10.89 27.25 -23.25
CA GLY A 386 11.78 26.53 -24.17
C GLY A 386 12.55 25.37 -23.54
N ARG A 387 12.65 25.28 -22.20
CA ARG A 387 13.29 24.15 -21.53
C ARG A 387 12.37 22.93 -21.54
N THR A 388 12.92 21.77 -21.88
CA THR A 388 12.15 20.52 -21.90
C THR A 388 11.84 20.07 -20.48
N ARG A 389 10.58 19.69 -20.23
CA ARG A 389 10.14 19.22 -18.92
C ARG A 389 10.33 17.73 -18.78
N HIS A 390 11.00 17.33 -17.71
CA HIS A 390 11.26 15.95 -17.36
C HIS A 390 10.47 15.53 -16.11
N GLY A 391 10.15 14.24 -16.04
CA GLY A 391 9.72 13.61 -14.79
C GLY A 391 10.94 13.31 -13.93
N VAL A 392 10.76 13.34 -12.61
CA VAL A 392 11.83 13.05 -11.64
C VAL A 392 12.49 11.69 -11.87
N TYR A 393 11.76 10.69 -12.38
CA TYR A 393 12.37 9.39 -12.71
C TYR A 393 13.40 9.45 -13.84
N ALA A 394 13.21 10.32 -14.84
CA ALA A 394 14.19 10.53 -15.89
C ALA A 394 15.41 11.29 -15.36
N LEU A 395 15.18 12.30 -14.50
CA LEU A 395 16.27 13.03 -13.82
C LEU A 395 17.08 12.11 -12.90
N ARG A 396 16.42 11.15 -12.24
CA ARG A 396 17.08 10.13 -11.42
C ARG A 396 17.97 9.21 -12.21
N ALA A 397 17.49 8.68 -13.33
CA ALA A 397 18.31 7.83 -14.20
C ALA A 397 19.59 8.58 -14.62
N ARG A 398 19.45 9.85 -15.03
CA ARG A 398 20.61 10.73 -15.31
C ARG A 398 21.55 10.83 -14.10
N MET A 399 21.04 11.08 -12.89
CA MET A 399 21.86 11.16 -11.68
C MET A 399 22.61 9.87 -11.33
N GLU A 400 22.02 8.71 -11.59
CA GLU A 400 22.64 7.40 -11.30
C GLU A 400 23.83 7.12 -12.23
N ASP A 401 23.84 7.69 -13.44
CA ASP A 401 24.88 7.51 -14.44
C ASP A 401 25.99 8.59 -14.40
N LEU A 402 25.81 9.65 -13.61
CA LEU A 402 26.74 10.79 -13.55
C LEU A 402 27.85 10.62 -12.49
N PRO A 403 29.14 10.73 -12.86
CA PRO A 403 30.24 10.84 -11.90
C PRO A 403 30.10 12.08 -11.01
N PRO A 404 30.55 12.07 -9.73
CA PRO A 404 30.39 13.21 -8.81
C PRO A 404 31.00 14.54 -9.31
N GLU A 405 32.04 14.46 -10.12
CA GLU A 405 32.81 15.62 -10.62
C GLU A 405 32.27 16.16 -11.96
N ALA A 406 31.20 15.57 -12.51
CA ALA A 406 30.69 15.92 -13.83
C ALA A 406 30.09 17.34 -13.86
N PRO A 407 30.39 18.17 -14.87
CA PRO A 407 29.78 19.50 -15.00
C PRO A 407 28.26 19.44 -15.23
N ASP A 408 27.74 18.33 -15.75
CA ASP A 408 26.31 18.10 -16.00
C ASP A 408 25.44 18.11 -14.73
N TRP A 409 26.05 18.09 -13.53
CA TRP A 409 25.33 18.25 -12.27
C TRP A 409 24.57 19.57 -12.19
N ASP A 410 25.11 20.66 -12.74
CA ASP A 410 24.45 21.97 -12.73
C ASP A 410 23.12 21.92 -13.49
N ASP A 411 23.11 21.30 -14.67
CA ASP A 411 21.90 21.13 -15.48
C ASP A 411 20.84 20.25 -14.79
N VAL A 412 21.28 19.18 -14.13
CA VAL A 412 20.39 18.32 -13.34
C VAL A 412 19.81 19.07 -12.15
N ILE A 413 20.62 19.89 -11.47
CA ILE A 413 20.20 20.70 -10.34
C ILE A 413 19.19 21.77 -10.76
N ASP A 414 19.39 22.39 -11.93
CA ASP A 414 18.47 23.36 -12.51
C ASP A 414 17.14 22.72 -12.90
N ASP A 415 17.17 21.53 -13.52
CA ASP A 415 15.97 20.75 -13.80
C ASP A 415 15.22 20.38 -12.51
N LEU A 416 15.95 19.95 -11.48
CA LEU A 416 15.38 19.63 -10.17
C LEU A 416 14.81 20.88 -9.47
N ALA A 417 15.41 22.06 -9.62
CA ALA A 417 14.89 23.32 -9.10
C ALA A 417 13.52 23.71 -9.71
N CYS A 418 13.18 23.13 -10.87
CA CYS A 418 11.85 23.25 -11.47
C CYS A 418 10.82 22.27 -10.88
N VAL A 419 11.22 21.34 -9.99
CA VAL A 419 10.32 20.40 -9.31
C VAL A 419 9.91 20.97 -7.94
N PRO A 420 8.61 21.16 -7.64
CA PRO A 420 8.15 21.85 -6.43
C PRO A 420 8.75 21.30 -5.13
N ARG A 421 8.75 19.97 -4.96
CA ARG A 421 9.29 19.30 -3.76
C ARG A 421 10.78 19.55 -3.56
N TYR A 422 11.56 19.50 -4.64
CA TYR A 422 12.99 19.75 -4.55
C TYR A 422 13.27 21.23 -4.26
N ARG A 423 12.58 22.14 -4.96
CA ARG A 423 12.69 23.58 -4.73
C ARG A 423 12.39 23.94 -3.28
N ILE A 424 11.28 23.46 -2.71
CA ILE A 424 10.92 23.74 -1.31
C ILE A 424 12.00 23.25 -0.34
N VAL A 425 12.48 22.01 -0.49
CA VAL A 425 13.55 21.50 0.39
C VAL A 425 14.84 22.28 0.20
N LYS A 426 15.21 22.57 -1.06
CA LYS A 426 16.44 23.31 -1.38
C LYS A 426 16.38 24.76 -0.85
N THR A 427 15.23 25.41 -0.88
CA THR A 427 15.09 26.78 -0.39
C THR A 427 15.03 26.83 1.14
N TYR A 428 14.29 25.92 1.79
CA TYR A 428 13.90 26.07 3.19
C TYR A 428 14.60 25.15 4.21
N ARG A 429 15.52 24.27 3.80
CA ARG A 429 16.21 23.30 4.70
C ARG A 429 16.88 23.90 5.95
N HIS A 430 17.30 25.17 5.90
CA HIS A 430 17.94 25.88 7.02
C HIS A 430 17.07 26.99 7.59
N HIS A 431 15.84 27.15 7.10
CA HIS A 431 14.97 28.24 7.50
C HIS A 431 14.26 27.90 8.81
N LYS A 432 14.36 28.77 9.83
CA LYS A 432 13.84 28.53 11.19
C LYS A 432 12.34 28.23 11.27
N ASN A 433 11.56 28.70 10.29
CA ASN A 433 10.11 28.49 10.21
C ASN A 433 9.72 27.17 9.54
N PHE A 434 10.68 26.42 8.98
CA PHE A 434 10.40 25.22 8.20
C PHE A 434 11.11 23.99 8.76
N VAL A 435 10.48 22.84 8.58
CA VAL A 435 11.07 21.52 8.80
C VAL A 435 10.82 20.71 7.54
N VAL A 436 11.76 20.78 6.60
CA VAL A 436 11.62 20.18 5.27
C VAL A 436 12.75 19.23 4.95
N GLY A 437 12.45 18.15 4.22
CA GLY A 437 13.48 17.19 3.82
C GLY A 437 12.99 16.11 2.86
N LEU A 438 13.92 15.54 2.09
CA LEU A 438 13.68 14.44 1.18
C LEU A 438 13.82 13.09 1.88
N VAL A 439 12.82 12.23 1.78
CA VAL A 439 12.86 10.85 2.29
C VAL A 439 13.02 9.91 1.11
N LEU A 440 14.25 9.43 0.88
CA LEU A 440 14.55 8.51 -0.21
C LEU A 440 14.21 7.06 0.16
N ARG A 441 13.75 6.29 -0.83
CA ARG A 441 13.60 4.84 -0.68
C ARG A 441 14.96 4.17 -0.60
N ASP A 442 15.03 2.99 0.02
CA ASP A 442 16.28 2.25 0.22
C ASP A 442 17.12 2.08 -1.04
N LYS A 443 16.47 1.69 -2.15
CA LYS A 443 17.15 1.52 -3.45
C LYS A 443 17.81 2.79 -4.00
N TRP A 444 17.41 3.96 -3.51
CA TRP A 444 17.93 5.28 -3.93
C TRP A 444 18.76 5.96 -2.85
N LYS A 445 19.07 5.30 -1.73
CA LYS A 445 19.83 5.91 -0.64
C LYS A 445 21.18 6.44 -1.09
N LYS A 446 21.83 5.78 -2.06
CA LYS A 446 23.11 6.21 -2.62
C LYS A 446 23.05 7.60 -3.27
N LEU A 447 21.88 8.00 -3.79
CA LEU A 447 21.70 9.32 -4.37
C LEU A 447 21.79 10.44 -3.33
N ALA A 448 21.66 10.16 -2.03
CA ALA A 448 21.76 11.18 -0.99
C ALA A 448 23.13 11.86 -0.94
N GLU A 449 24.19 11.20 -1.43
CA GLU A 449 25.56 11.72 -1.39
C GLU A 449 25.96 12.50 -2.66
N THR A 450 25.08 12.54 -3.67
CA THR A 450 25.36 13.23 -4.93
C THR A 450 25.31 14.75 -4.77
N PRO A 451 26.00 15.52 -5.64
CA PRO A 451 25.94 16.98 -5.62
C PRO A 451 24.52 17.54 -5.58
N ALA A 452 23.57 16.90 -6.26
CA ALA A 452 22.19 17.37 -6.31
C ALA A 452 21.41 17.21 -4.99
N LEU A 453 21.70 16.20 -4.17
CA LEU A 453 20.88 15.82 -3.00
C LEU A 453 21.59 15.90 -1.66
N ARG A 454 22.92 16.11 -1.63
CA ARG A 454 23.71 16.19 -0.40
C ARG A 454 23.12 17.23 0.55
N GLY A 455 22.87 16.82 1.79
CA GLY A 455 22.27 17.67 2.83
C GLY A 455 20.78 17.96 2.68
N LEU A 456 20.09 17.35 1.70
CA LEU A 456 18.63 17.50 1.51
C LEU A 456 17.83 16.31 2.07
N CYS A 457 18.49 15.18 2.35
CA CYS A 457 17.82 13.93 2.73
C CYS A 457 17.70 13.78 4.25
N VAL A 458 16.57 13.26 4.72
CA VAL A 458 16.25 13.04 6.14
C VAL A 458 15.64 11.65 6.35
N PRO A 459 15.73 11.06 7.56
CA PRO A 459 15.08 9.79 7.85
C PRO A 459 13.56 9.93 7.83
N MET A 460 12.87 8.84 7.48
CA MET A 460 11.42 8.73 7.56
C MET A 460 10.95 8.95 9.00
N LYS A 461 9.79 9.60 9.17
CA LYS A 461 9.12 9.80 10.45
C LYS A 461 7.76 9.10 10.48
N PRO A 462 7.33 8.58 11.63
CA PRO A 462 5.98 8.04 11.78
C PRO A 462 4.94 9.16 11.61
N ARG A 463 3.69 8.80 11.36
CA ARG A 463 2.62 9.76 11.01
C ARG A 463 2.29 10.73 12.15
N ASP A 464 2.23 10.21 13.37
CA ASP A 464 1.97 10.98 14.60
C ASP A 464 3.04 12.03 14.91
N TRP A 465 4.28 11.83 14.45
CA TRP A 465 5.35 12.82 14.59
C TRP A 465 5.00 14.17 13.94
N PHE A 466 4.22 14.15 12.86
CA PHE A 466 3.76 15.35 12.15
C PHE A 466 2.70 16.14 12.93
N HIS A 467 1.97 15.50 13.85
CA HIS A 467 0.95 16.17 14.68
C HIS A 467 1.51 17.29 15.55
N ARG A 468 2.83 17.31 15.78
CA ARG A 468 3.48 18.34 16.59
C ARG A 468 3.58 19.68 15.89
N TYR A 469 3.37 19.75 14.57
CA TYR A 469 3.56 20.95 13.77
C TYR A 469 2.24 21.61 13.38
N ARG A 470 2.19 22.93 13.51
CA ARG A 470 0.97 23.72 13.27
C ARG A 470 0.57 23.78 11.80
N TYR A 471 1.53 23.71 10.89
CA TYR A 471 1.28 23.80 9.45
C TYR A 471 1.92 22.64 8.68
N ILE A 472 1.16 22.01 7.78
CA ILE A 472 1.64 20.91 6.93
C ILE A 472 1.54 21.34 5.47
N LEU A 473 2.66 21.25 4.73
CA LEU A 473 2.62 21.46 3.27
C LEU A 473 2.08 20.21 2.58
N SER A 474 1.25 20.42 1.56
CA SER A 474 0.79 19.38 0.65
C SER A 474 1.21 19.74 -0.77
N LEU A 475 2.34 19.18 -1.21
CA LEU A 475 3.00 19.50 -2.49
C LEU A 475 2.79 18.39 -3.53
N ALA A 476 2.59 18.81 -4.78
CA ALA A 476 2.39 17.93 -5.91
C ALA A 476 3.49 16.88 -6.02
N GLY A 477 3.07 15.63 -6.26
CA GLY A 477 3.96 14.52 -6.62
C GLY A 477 3.92 14.30 -8.13
N ASN A 478 3.76 13.04 -8.54
CA ASN A 478 3.43 12.73 -9.94
C ASN A 478 2.09 13.37 -10.34
N ASP A 479 1.15 13.37 -9.39
CA ASP A 479 -0.15 14.03 -9.44
C ASP A 479 -0.28 15.03 -8.28
N THR A 480 -0.99 14.69 -7.21
CA THR A 480 -1.28 15.58 -6.08
C THR A 480 -0.39 15.31 -4.86
N GLY A 481 -0.54 16.16 -3.85
CA GLY A 481 0.03 15.97 -2.52
C GLY A 481 -0.61 14.79 -1.82
N SER A 482 0.08 13.65 -1.87
CA SER A 482 -0.41 12.40 -1.33
C SER A 482 -0.70 12.51 0.19
N ASN A 483 0.04 13.33 0.93
CA ASN A 483 -0.19 13.56 2.36
C ASN A 483 -1.44 14.39 2.71
N PHE A 484 -2.23 14.85 1.73
CA PHE A 484 -3.37 15.74 1.97
C PHE A 484 -4.39 15.17 2.97
N LEU A 485 -4.89 13.95 2.76
CA LEU A 485 -5.89 13.36 3.66
C LEU A 485 -5.33 13.03 5.06
N MET A 486 -4.03 12.74 5.15
CA MET A 486 -3.34 12.61 6.44
C MET A 486 -3.32 13.94 7.18
N ALA A 487 -3.08 15.04 6.48
CA ALA A 487 -3.10 16.38 7.08
C ALA A 487 -4.53 16.79 7.47
N ALA A 488 -5.53 16.49 6.64
CA ALA A 488 -6.95 16.73 6.95
C ALA A 488 -7.43 15.97 8.19
N ALA A 489 -6.88 14.77 8.42
CA ALA A 489 -7.16 13.97 9.61
C ALA A 489 -6.44 14.46 10.88
N SER A 490 -5.62 15.50 10.79
CA SER A 490 -4.85 16.08 11.90
C SER A 490 -5.36 17.46 12.29
N ASN A 491 -4.98 17.95 13.47
CA ASN A 491 -5.36 19.29 13.94
C ASN A 491 -4.41 20.38 13.37
N ALA A 492 -3.84 20.20 12.18
CA ALA A 492 -2.85 21.09 11.59
C ALA A 492 -3.40 21.81 10.35
N LEU A 493 -3.01 23.07 10.15
CA LEU A 493 -3.42 23.84 8.98
C LEU A 493 -2.70 23.31 7.73
N ILE A 494 -3.47 22.99 6.70
CA ILE A 494 -2.96 22.51 5.43
C ILE A 494 -2.63 23.71 4.54
N LEU A 495 -1.40 23.78 4.03
CA LEU A 495 -1.03 24.65 2.92
C LEU A 495 -0.86 23.77 1.67
N LYS A 496 -1.83 23.84 0.75
CA LYS A 496 -1.92 22.90 -0.38
C LYS A 496 -1.57 23.61 -1.70
N GLU A 497 -0.66 23.02 -2.46
CA GLU A 497 -0.40 23.43 -3.85
C GLU A 497 -1.63 23.23 -4.74
N GLU A 498 -1.99 24.26 -5.49
CA GLU A 498 -3.00 24.21 -6.56
C GLU A 498 -2.40 23.55 -7.81
N ASP A 499 -2.31 22.23 -7.76
CA ASP A 499 -1.65 21.38 -8.75
C ASP A 499 -2.50 21.05 -9.98
N GLY A 500 -3.81 21.36 -9.97
CA GLY A 500 -4.76 21.11 -11.06
C GLY A 500 -5.20 19.64 -11.25
N TRP A 501 -4.94 18.78 -10.26
CA TRP A 501 -5.43 17.41 -10.23
C TRP A 501 -6.74 17.29 -9.45
N GLU A 502 -7.66 16.49 -9.97
CA GLU A 502 -8.92 16.10 -9.34
C GLU A 502 -8.86 14.64 -8.92
N LEU A 503 -9.28 14.37 -7.69
CA LEU A 503 -9.45 13.06 -7.07
C LEU A 503 -10.87 12.97 -6.54
N PHE A 504 -11.35 11.76 -6.20
CA PHE A 504 -12.75 11.55 -5.80
C PHE A 504 -13.24 12.47 -4.66
N TYR A 505 -12.34 12.96 -3.79
CA TYR A 505 -12.66 13.85 -2.67
C TYR A 505 -12.49 15.34 -2.96
N THR A 506 -11.92 15.73 -4.12
CA THR A 506 -11.50 17.12 -4.36
C THR A 506 -12.64 18.12 -4.15
N GLU A 507 -13.85 17.83 -4.63
CA GLU A 507 -15.01 18.71 -4.48
C GLU A 507 -15.42 18.96 -3.02
N ALA A 508 -15.10 18.03 -2.10
CA ALA A 508 -15.41 18.18 -0.69
C ALA A 508 -14.47 19.19 0.01
N PHE A 509 -13.29 19.47 -0.56
CA PHE A 509 -12.30 20.35 0.05
C PHE A 509 -12.14 21.64 -0.77
N ARG A 510 -12.66 22.72 -0.21
CA ARG A 510 -12.61 24.07 -0.79
C ARG A 510 -11.44 24.92 -0.25
N PRO A 511 -10.71 25.65 -1.12
CA PRO A 511 -9.73 26.64 -0.72
C PRO A 511 -10.33 27.69 0.22
N TRP A 512 -9.55 28.16 1.21
CA TRP A 512 -9.95 29.13 2.24
C TRP A 512 -11.15 28.71 3.10
N VAL A 513 -11.59 27.45 3.01
CA VAL A 513 -12.57 26.84 3.92
C VAL A 513 -11.95 25.67 4.66
N HIS A 514 -11.14 24.85 3.98
CA HIS A 514 -10.52 23.65 4.58
C HIS A 514 -8.99 23.70 4.55
N TYR A 515 -8.41 24.56 3.71
CA TYR A 515 -6.97 24.69 3.54
C TYR A 515 -6.60 26.06 2.96
N VAL A 516 -5.34 26.44 3.12
CA VAL A 516 -4.77 27.64 2.48
C VAL A 516 -4.17 27.24 1.13
N PRO A 517 -4.68 27.75 -0.02
CA PRO A 517 -4.14 27.43 -1.32
C PRO A 517 -2.78 28.12 -1.53
N LEU A 518 -1.86 27.37 -2.13
CA LEU A 518 -0.57 27.84 -2.63
C LEU A 518 -0.59 27.84 -4.16
N ALA A 519 0.08 28.81 -4.77
CA ALA A 519 0.30 28.82 -6.20
C ALA A 519 1.06 27.55 -6.68
N GLU A 520 0.91 27.18 -7.94
CA GLU A 520 1.67 26.07 -8.54
C GLU A 520 3.19 26.33 -8.39
N GLY A 521 3.91 25.39 -7.78
CA GLY A 521 5.32 25.55 -7.38
C GLY A 521 5.54 26.13 -5.97
N ALA A 522 4.48 26.48 -5.25
CA ALA A 522 4.49 26.95 -3.85
C ALA A 522 5.42 28.16 -3.58
N GLY A 523 5.56 29.06 -4.56
CA GLY A 523 6.40 30.25 -4.44
C GLY A 523 5.89 31.29 -3.43
N ASP A 524 4.62 31.21 -3.05
CA ASP A 524 3.91 32.10 -2.14
C ASP A 524 3.82 31.56 -0.69
N VAL A 525 4.55 30.47 -0.38
CA VAL A 525 4.42 29.77 0.91
C VAL A 525 4.73 30.64 2.13
N GLU A 526 5.72 31.55 2.05
CA GLU A 526 6.05 32.45 3.15
C GLU A 526 4.98 33.53 3.39
N GLU A 527 4.39 34.03 2.31
CA GLU A 527 3.26 34.96 2.37
C GLU A 527 2.06 34.29 3.05
N LYS A 528 1.71 33.08 2.60
CA LYS A 528 0.59 32.31 3.18
C LYS A 528 0.83 31.93 4.64
N LEU A 529 2.07 31.60 5.00
CA LEU A 529 2.44 31.33 6.38
C LEU A 529 2.35 32.58 7.27
N THR A 530 2.74 33.75 6.73
CA THR A 530 2.61 35.04 7.43
C THR A 530 1.14 35.38 7.65
N TRP A 531 0.30 35.23 6.62
CA TRP A 531 -1.15 35.38 6.74
C TRP A 531 -1.72 34.44 7.82
N ALA A 532 -1.34 33.16 7.81
CA ALA A 532 -1.88 32.17 8.76
C ALA A 532 -1.57 32.55 10.22
N ARG A 533 -0.35 33.02 10.49
CA ARG A 533 0.06 33.50 11.83
C ARG A 533 -0.72 34.73 12.30
N ALA A 534 -1.10 35.60 11.36
CA ALA A 534 -1.91 36.78 11.65
C ALA A 534 -3.41 36.45 11.82
N ASN A 535 -3.86 35.25 11.42
CA ASN A 535 -5.26 34.85 11.39
C ASN A 535 -5.51 33.51 12.12
N PRO A 536 -5.11 33.36 13.41
CA PRO A 536 -5.16 32.08 14.10
C PRO A 536 -6.58 31.50 14.24
N THR A 537 -7.60 32.34 14.44
CA THR A 537 -9.00 31.90 14.52
C THR A 537 -9.48 31.29 13.20
N ALA A 538 -9.24 31.99 12.08
CA ALA A 538 -9.58 31.47 10.76
C ALA A 538 -8.84 30.16 10.45
N CYS A 539 -7.58 30.03 10.88
CA CYS A 539 -6.84 28.79 10.74
C CYS A 539 -7.47 27.64 11.54
N ALA A 540 -7.86 27.89 12.80
CA ALA A 540 -8.51 26.87 13.63
C ALA A 540 -9.86 26.43 13.05
N ASP A 541 -10.64 27.36 12.50
CA ASP A 541 -11.90 27.05 11.80
C ASP A 541 -11.66 26.18 10.56
N MET A 542 -10.65 26.51 9.74
CA MET A 542 -10.28 25.71 8.57
C MET A 542 -9.85 24.29 8.94
N VAL A 543 -9.06 24.16 10.01
CA VAL A 543 -8.61 22.85 10.53
C VAL A 543 -9.81 22.01 10.93
N ARG A 544 -10.72 22.56 11.74
CA ARG A 544 -11.95 21.86 12.15
C ARG A 544 -12.78 21.43 10.94
N ALA A 545 -13.01 22.34 9.99
CA ALA A 545 -13.77 22.03 8.78
C ALA A 545 -13.11 20.90 7.96
N ALA A 546 -11.79 20.92 7.79
CA ALA A 546 -11.07 19.88 7.07
C ALA A 546 -11.18 18.51 7.74
N THR A 547 -11.07 18.46 9.07
CA THR A 547 -11.21 17.24 9.86
C THR A 547 -12.63 16.70 9.80
N GLU A 548 -13.66 17.55 9.85
CA GLU A 548 -15.05 17.12 9.67
C GLU A 548 -15.29 16.49 8.30
N VAL A 549 -14.72 17.06 7.23
CA VAL A 549 -14.83 16.46 5.88
C VAL A 549 -14.11 15.11 5.83
N TYR A 550 -12.91 15.00 6.41
CA TYR A 550 -12.21 13.73 6.50
C TYR A 550 -13.07 12.68 7.22
N ASP A 551 -13.59 13.01 8.42
CA ASP A 551 -14.36 12.09 9.24
C ASP A 551 -15.62 11.61 8.51
N ARG A 552 -16.31 12.50 7.76
CA ARG A 552 -17.45 12.13 6.90
C ARG A 552 -17.06 11.17 5.77
N ILE A 553 -15.95 11.39 5.09
CA ILE A 553 -15.53 10.51 3.97
C ILE A 553 -15.02 9.15 4.49
N ALA A 554 -14.40 9.15 5.66
CA ALA A 554 -13.83 7.96 6.30
C ALA A 554 -14.87 7.10 7.04
N ASP A 555 -16.05 7.65 7.33
CA ASP A 555 -17.18 6.92 7.89
C ASP A 555 -17.58 5.72 7.00
N PRO A 556 -17.66 4.48 7.54
CA PRO A 556 -17.91 3.29 6.74
C PRO A 556 -19.23 3.32 5.96
N ALA A 557 -20.30 3.86 6.56
CA ALA A 557 -21.62 3.89 5.93
C ALA A 557 -21.64 4.89 4.76
N THR A 558 -21.09 6.09 4.98
CA THR A 558 -20.93 7.14 3.98
C THR A 558 -20.04 6.67 2.84
N ARG A 559 -18.93 6.01 3.19
CA ARG A 559 -18.01 5.45 2.21
C ARG A 559 -18.68 4.41 1.33
N ALA A 560 -19.42 3.47 1.92
CA ALA A 560 -20.14 2.45 1.17
C ALA A 560 -21.24 3.06 0.28
N ALA A 561 -21.93 4.10 0.75
CA ALA A 561 -22.93 4.83 -0.04
C ALA A 561 -22.30 5.55 -1.25
N LEU A 562 -21.15 6.21 -1.04
CA LEU A 562 -20.38 6.84 -2.11
C LEU A 562 -19.95 5.85 -3.19
N LEU A 563 -19.33 4.73 -2.80
CA LEU A 563 -18.83 3.74 -3.76
C LEU A 563 -19.97 3.07 -4.55
N ARG A 564 -21.09 2.74 -3.89
CA ARG A 564 -22.30 2.25 -4.57
C ARG A 564 -22.89 3.28 -5.53
N GLY A 565 -22.90 4.56 -5.15
CA GLY A 565 -23.39 5.64 -6.00
C GLY A 565 -22.56 5.80 -7.28
N ILE A 566 -21.23 5.75 -7.17
CA ILE A 566 -20.33 5.79 -8.34
C ILE A 566 -20.53 4.56 -9.23
N ALA A 567 -20.61 3.36 -8.64
CA ALA A 567 -20.87 2.13 -9.38
C ALA A 567 -22.21 2.17 -10.15
N ALA A 568 -23.28 2.67 -9.51
CA ALA A 568 -24.58 2.81 -10.16
C ALA A 568 -24.53 3.77 -11.37
N ARG A 569 -23.77 4.88 -11.27
CA ARG A 569 -23.57 5.81 -12.40
C ARG A 569 -22.78 5.18 -13.55
N LEU A 570 -21.79 4.35 -13.23
CA LEU A 570 -21.07 3.56 -14.23
C LEU A 570 -22.04 2.61 -14.95
N ASN A 571 -22.88 1.87 -14.24
CA ASN A 571 -23.83 0.95 -14.89
C ASN A 571 -24.86 1.68 -15.75
N ALA A 572 -25.38 2.83 -15.29
CA ALA A 572 -26.34 3.64 -16.04
C ALA A 572 -25.77 4.28 -17.32
N SER A 573 -24.44 4.34 -17.45
CA SER A 573 -23.75 4.90 -18.63
C SER A 573 -23.38 3.83 -19.66
N ALA A 574 -23.92 2.61 -19.54
CA ALA A 574 -23.55 1.45 -20.36
C ALA A 574 -24.20 1.46 -21.74
#